data_AF-A0A7C4U4Z7-F1
#
_entry.id   AF-A0A7C4U4Z7-F1
#
_cell.length_a   1.000
_cell.length_b   1.000
_cell.length_c   1.000
_cell.angle_alpha   90.00
_cell.angle_beta   90.00
_cell.angle_gamma   90.00
#
_symmetry.space_group_name_H-M   'P 1'
#
loop_
_entity.id
_entity.type
_entity.pdbx_description
1 polymer ?
#
loop_
_entity_poly.entity_id
_entity_poly.type
_entity_poly.pdbx_seq_one_letter_code
_entity_poly.pdbx_strand_id
1 'polypeptide(L)'
;MSSSCKKIKCPNCNYEMYPDPEFGALKKLMESLKSMFVKEMPPSIAKEAASGAAELYNKYGIPLSLLKVNDRAKVTGIDTKDTRKLRKLAAFGIMPGMDVVVMQKYPAIIIQAGYTQLALDEDIAGEILVTLN
;
A
#
# COMPACT_ATOMS: atom_id res chain seq x y z
N MET A 1 -1.32 -32.47 -26.82
CA MET A 1 -1.08 -32.23 -25.37
C MET A 1 -1.98 -31.09 -24.94
N SER A 2 -3.06 -31.43 -24.24
CA SER A 2 -4.22 -30.57 -24.04
C SER A 2 -4.17 -29.80 -22.72
N SER A 3 -4.46 -28.50 -22.83
CA SER A 3 -5.43 -27.74 -22.03
C SER A 3 -5.27 -27.63 -20.51
N SER A 4 -4.61 -26.56 -20.04
CA SER A 4 -5.34 -25.36 -19.57
C SER A 4 -4.34 -24.21 -19.34
N CYS A 5 -4.38 -23.17 -20.17
CA CYS A 5 -3.64 -21.94 -19.92
C CYS A 5 -4.57 -21.01 -19.12
N LYS A 6 -4.31 -20.81 -17.82
CA LYS A 6 -5.06 -19.91 -16.93
C LYS A 6 -4.80 -18.42 -17.22
N LYS A 7 -4.75 -18.02 -18.49
CA LYS A 7 -4.62 -16.60 -18.86
C LYS A 7 -6.00 -15.95 -18.87
N ILE A 8 -6.23 -15.01 -17.97
CA ILE A 8 -7.39 -14.13 -18.02
C ILE A 8 -7.00 -12.95 -18.91
N LYS A 9 -7.68 -12.79 -20.05
CA LYS A 9 -7.49 -11.67 -20.97
C LYS A 9 -8.71 -10.77 -20.93
N CYS A 10 -8.50 -9.46 -20.88
CA CYS A 10 -9.59 -8.50 -20.99
C CYS A 10 -10.15 -8.53 -22.43
N PRO A 11 -11.46 -8.76 -22.63
CA PRO A 11 -12.05 -8.85 -23.97
C PRO A 11 -12.09 -7.49 -24.72
N ASN A 12 -11.83 -6.38 -24.02
CA ASN A 12 -11.93 -5.03 -24.59
C ASN A 12 -10.58 -4.48 -25.09
N CYS A 13 -9.45 -4.82 -24.46
CA CYS A 13 -8.14 -4.28 -24.83
C CYS A 13 -7.05 -5.35 -24.97
N ASN A 14 -7.41 -6.64 -24.84
CA ASN A 14 -6.50 -7.78 -24.92
C ASN A 14 -5.35 -7.79 -23.89
N TYR A 15 -5.45 -6.94 -22.85
CA TYR A 15 -4.52 -6.88 -21.73
C TYR A 15 -4.46 -8.23 -20.99
N GLU A 16 -3.25 -8.73 -20.75
CA GLU A 16 -2.97 -10.02 -20.09
C GLU A 16 -2.70 -9.80 -18.60
N MET A 17 -3.47 -10.43 -17.72
CA MET A 17 -3.18 -10.50 -16.29
C MET A 17 -2.66 -11.90 -15.92
N TYR A 18 -1.56 -11.95 -15.15
CA TYR A 18 -1.06 -13.19 -14.57
C TYR A 18 -1.80 -13.44 -13.25
N PRO A 19 -2.55 -14.55 -13.11
CA PRO A 19 -3.13 -14.90 -11.82
C PRO A 19 -1.99 -15.24 -10.87
N ASP A 20 -1.87 -14.47 -9.80
CA ASP A 20 -0.96 -14.81 -8.73
C ASP A 20 -1.47 -16.12 -8.07
N PRO A 21 -0.59 -17.12 -7.87
CA PRO A 21 -1.00 -18.40 -7.28
C PRO A 21 -1.22 -18.32 -5.75
N GLU A 22 -0.90 -17.18 -5.12
CA GLU A 22 -0.87 -17.03 -3.66
C GLU A 22 -2.16 -16.44 -3.07
N PHE A 23 -2.99 -15.72 -3.84
CA PHE A 23 -4.19 -15.07 -3.32
C PHE A 23 -5.32 -16.02 -2.88
N GLY A 24 -5.31 -17.31 -3.28
CA GLY A 24 -6.45 -18.21 -3.09
C GLY A 24 -6.45 -19.01 -1.78
N ALA A 25 -5.31 -19.54 -1.36
CA ALA A 25 -5.25 -20.51 -0.25
C ALA A 25 -4.97 -19.83 1.10
N LEU A 26 -4.09 -18.83 1.12
CA LEU A 26 -3.69 -18.15 2.35
C LEU A 26 -4.84 -17.32 2.95
N LYS A 27 -5.71 -16.77 2.10
CA LYS A 27 -6.84 -15.92 2.51
C LYS A 27 -7.81 -16.68 3.43
N LYS A 28 -8.12 -17.95 3.13
CA LYS A 28 -8.99 -18.78 3.97
C LYS A 28 -8.34 -19.17 5.31
N LEU A 29 -7.02 -19.33 5.34
CA LEU A 29 -6.29 -19.69 6.56
C LEU A 29 -6.12 -18.47 7.48
N MET A 30 -5.90 -17.29 6.90
CA MET A 30 -5.86 -16.02 7.63
C MET A 30 -7.24 -15.60 8.16
N GLU A 31 -8.35 -16.01 7.53
CA GLU A 31 -9.70 -15.72 7.99
C GLU A 31 -10.09 -16.52 9.25
N SER A 32 -9.57 -17.76 9.40
CA SER A 32 -9.68 -18.52 10.65
C SER A 32 -8.79 -17.97 11.77
N LEU A 33 -7.60 -17.43 11.45
CA LEU A 33 -6.67 -16.88 12.45
C LEU A 33 -6.99 -15.43 12.88
N LYS A 34 -7.89 -14.72 12.18
CA LYS A 34 -8.46 -13.45 12.67
C LYS A 34 -9.15 -13.60 14.02
N SER A 35 -9.60 -14.80 14.41
CA SER A 35 -10.14 -15.07 15.74
C SER A 35 -9.10 -15.04 16.87
N MET A 36 -7.79 -15.07 16.56
CA MET A 36 -6.70 -14.95 17.55
C MET A 36 -5.85 -13.67 17.41
N PHE A 37 -5.94 -12.95 16.29
CA PHE A 37 -5.06 -11.80 15.99
C PHE A 37 -5.80 -10.54 15.52
N VAL A 38 -7.06 -10.36 15.94
CA VAL A 38 -7.63 -9.01 16.03
C VAL A 38 -7.44 -8.55 17.46
N LYS A 39 -6.26 -7.99 17.76
CA LYS A 39 -6.22 -6.99 18.83
C LYS A 39 -6.90 -5.77 18.23
N GLU A 40 -8.21 -5.70 18.44
CA GLU A 40 -8.95 -4.47 18.28
C GLU A 40 -8.13 -3.38 18.95
N MET A 41 -7.75 -2.34 18.20
CA MET A 41 -7.13 -1.16 18.78
C MET A 41 -8.18 -0.55 19.70
N PRO A 42 -8.04 -0.62 21.04
CA PRO A 42 -9.09 -0.16 21.91
C PRO A 42 -9.25 1.37 21.78
N PRO A 43 -10.49 1.88 21.72
CA PRO A 43 -10.78 3.31 21.49
C PRO A 43 -10.38 4.22 22.66
N SER A 44 -9.72 3.70 23.70
CA SER A 44 -9.21 4.45 24.85
C SER A 44 -7.79 5.01 24.65
N ILE A 45 -6.96 4.45 23.75
CA ILE A 45 -5.57 4.93 23.52
C ILE A 45 -5.54 6.18 22.61
N ALA A 46 -6.65 6.46 21.90
CA ALA A 46 -6.72 7.55 20.93
C ALA A 46 -6.58 8.96 21.54
N LYS A 47 -6.73 9.12 22.86
CA LYS A 47 -6.69 10.45 23.50
C LYS A 47 -5.37 10.77 24.22
N GLU A 48 -4.65 9.76 24.69
CA GLU A 48 -3.45 9.98 25.54
C GLU A 48 -2.13 9.96 24.75
N ALA A 49 -2.11 9.38 23.53
CA ALA A 49 -0.93 9.34 22.67
C ALA A 49 -0.75 10.59 21.77
N ALA A 50 -1.62 11.59 21.90
CA ALA A 50 -1.67 12.73 20.99
C ALA A 50 -0.44 13.67 21.08
N SER A 51 0.32 13.64 22.17
CA SER A 51 1.48 14.53 22.37
C SER A 51 2.81 13.87 21.97
N GLY A 52 3.03 12.58 22.26
CA GLY A 52 4.29 11.88 21.96
C GLY A 52 4.33 11.17 20.60
N ALA A 53 3.21 10.59 20.15
CA ALA A 53 3.13 10.00 18.80
C ALA A 53 3.15 11.09 17.72
N ALA A 54 2.71 12.30 18.08
CA ALA A 54 2.80 13.49 17.26
C ALA A 54 4.25 13.84 16.87
N GLU A 55 5.15 13.83 17.85
CA GLU A 55 6.55 14.15 17.63
C GLU A 55 7.30 13.09 16.81
N LEU A 56 6.98 11.80 17.02
CA LEU A 56 7.59 10.72 16.24
C LEU A 56 7.09 10.71 14.79
N TYR A 57 5.81 11.02 14.51
CA TYR A 57 5.33 11.12 13.13
C TYR A 57 6.04 12.25 12.38
N ASN A 58 6.25 13.39 13.04
CA ASN A 58 6.91 14.54 12.40
C ASN A 58 8.38 14.25 12.09
N LYS A 59 9.00 13.35 12.86
CA LYS A 59 10.41 13.00 12.70
C LYS A 59 10.66 11.88 11.69
N TYR A 60 9.75 10.90 11.59
CA TYR A 60 9.98 9.69 10.78
C TYR A 60 8.93 9.44 9.67
N GLY A 61 7.81 10.17 9.66
CA GLY A 61 6.71 9.94 8.73
C GLY A 61 5.84 8.73 9.13
N ILE A 62 4.66 8.63 8.51
CA ILE A 62 3.75 7.49 8.64
C ILE A 62 3.76 6.66 7.35
N PRO A 63 3.56 5.33 7.41
CA PRO A 63 3.40 4.51 6.22
C PRO A 63 2.22 4.96 5.34
N LEU A 64 2.42 4.94 4.03
CA LEU A 64 1.39 5.30 3.05
C LEU A 64 0.15 4.38 3.16
N SER A 65 0.35 3.11 3.52
CA SER A 65 -0.72 2.13 3.72
C SER A 65 -1.74 2.54 4.79
N LEU A 66 -1.39 3.44 5.72
CA LEU A 66 -2.30 3.89 6.77
C LEU A 66 -3.22 5.05 6.35
N LEU A 67 -2.91 5.75 5.24
CA LEU A 67 -3.68 6.89 4.77
C LEU A 67 -5.10 6.50 4.36
N LYS A 68 -6.06 7.41 4.50
CA LYS A 68 -7.43 7.21 4.04
C LYS A 68 -7.56 7.63 2.58
N VAL A 69 -8.61 7.14 1.93
CA VAL A 69 -8.96 7.58 0.58
C VAL A 69 -9.22 9.09 0.60
N ASN A 70 -8.67 9.79 -0.40
CA ASN A 70 -8.59 11.24 -0.57
C ASN A 70 -7.59 11.98 0.32
N ASP A 71 -6.82 11.30 1.18
CA ASP A 71 -5.75 11.95 1.93
C ASP A 71 -4.65 12.41 0.96
N ARG A 72 -4.11 13.62 1.23
CA ARG A 72 -2.96 14.19 0.53
C ARG A 72 -1.76 14.17 1.47
N ALA A 73 -0.62 13.72 0.96
CA ALA A 73 0.59 13.64 1.75
C ALA A 73 1.82 13.86 0.88
N LYS A 74 2.93 14.23 1.52
CA LYS A 74 4.23 14.34 0.90
C LYS A 74 5.09 13.14 1.29
N VAL A 75 5.71 12.49 0.31
CA VAL A 75 6.67 11.41 0.53
C VAL A 75 7.90 11.97 1.22
N THR A 76 8.25 11.42 2.37
CA THR A 76 9.46 11.80 3.14
C THR A 76 10.60 10.82 2.94
N GLY A 77 10.28 9.56 2.68
CA GLY A 77 11.28 8.51 2.55
C GLY A 77 10.70 7.19 2.05
N ILE A 78 11.59 6.25 1.77
CA ILE A 78 11.24 4.87 1.45
C ILE A 78 12.13 3.99 2.32
N ASP A 79 11.55 3.25 3.25
CA ASP A 79 12.26 2.35 4.16
C ASP A 79 12.39 0.97 3.52
N THR A 80 13.38 0.82 2.64
CA THR A 80 13.68 -0.46 2.01
C THR A 80 15.16 -0.64 1.76
N LYS A 81 15.64 -1.88 1.95
CA LYS A 81 17.04 -2.27 1.67
C LYS A 81 17.20 -2.82 0.25
N ASP A 82 16.10 -3.06 -0.47
CA ASP A 82 16.14 -3.56 -1.84
C ASP A 82 16.29 -2.40 -2.85
N THR A 83 17.49 -2.25 -3.38
CA THR A 83 17.82 -1.23 -4.38
C THR A 83 17.03 -1.39 -5.68
N ARG A 84 16.51 -2.58 -5.99
CA ARG A 84 15.66 -2.79 -7.18
C ARG A 84 14.26 -2.21 -6.95
N LYS A 85 13.69 -2.36 -5.75
CA LYS A 85 12.42 -1.72 -5.39
C LYS A 85 12.54 -0.20 -5.46
N LEU A 86 13.59 0.36 -4.85
CA LEU A 86 13.88 1.80 -4.90
C LEU A 86 13.95 2.33 -6.33
N ARG A 87 14.69 1.65 -7.21
CA ARG A 87 14.80 2.05 -8.63
C ARG A 87 13.46 2.02 -9.36
N LYS A 88 12.62 1.01 -9.08
CA LYS A 88 11.27 0.92 -9.68
C LYS A 88 10.37 2.05 -9.19
N LEU A 89 10.34 2.30 -7.88
CA LEU A 89 9.56 3.39 -7.28
C LEU A 89 10.00 4.75 -7.84
N ALA A 90 11.31 4.99 -7.93
CA ALA A 90 11.85 6.20 -8.56
C ALA A 90 11.44 6.33 -10.03
N ALA A 91 11.49 5.24 -10.81
CA ALA A 91 11.05 5.24 -12.21
C ALA A 91 9.54 5.51 -12.37
N PHE A 92 8.73 5.16 -11.37
CA PHE A 92 7.30 5.49 -11.33
C PHE A 92 7.00 6.90 -10.81
N GLY A 93 8.02 7.68 -10.45
CA GLY A 93 7.83 8.99 -9.84
C GLY A 93 7.33 8.88 -8.41
N ILE A 94 7.88 7.95 -7.62
CA ILE A 94 7.68 7.89 -6.17
C ILE A 94 9.05 8.11 -5.54
N MET A 95 9.31 9.35 -5.13
CA MET A 95 10.54 9.79 -4.49
C MET A 95 10.26 10.78 -3.36
N PRO A 96 11.20 10.94 -2.41
CA PRO A 96 11.09 11.97 -1.38
C PRO A 96 10.83 13.36 -1.97
N GLY A 97 9.94 14.12 -1.33
CA GLY A 97 9.50 15.45 -1.74
C GLY A 97 8.27 15.47 -2.64
N MET A 98 7.81 14.30 -3.12
CA MET A 98 6.65 14.24 -4.02
C MET A 98 5.32 14.23 -3.28
N ASP A 99 4.35 14.98 -3.79
CA ASP A 99 2.98 14.95 -3.29
C ASP A 99 2.21 13.78 -3.90
N VAL A 100 1.48 13.07 -3.03
CA VAL A 100 0.68 11.90 -3.37
C VAL A 100 -0.74 12.04 -2.82
N VAL A 101 -1.70 11.46 -3.53
CA VAL A 101 -3.10 11.38 -3.11
C VAL A 101 -3.56 9.94 -3.15
N VAL A 102 -4.19 9.44 -2.10
CA VAL A 102 -4.76 8.09 -2.11
C VAL A 102 -6.11 8.12 -2.83
N MET A 103 -6.21 7.44 -3.97
CA MET A 103 -7.43 7.38 -4.79
C MET A 103 -8.34 6.22 -4.38
N GLN A 104 -7.77 5.11 -3.90
CA GLN A 104 -8.48 3.89 -3.54
C GLN A 104 -7.66 3.05 -2.56
N LYS A 105 -8.30 2.24 -1.71
CA LYS A 105 -7.63 1.24 -0.87
C LYS A 105 -8.01 -0.22 -1.16
N TYR A 106 -9.17 -0.47 -1.77
CA TYR A 106 -9.65 -1.81 -2.08
C TYR A 106 -10.27 -1.86 -3.48
N PRO A 107 -9.97 -2.87 -4.32
CA PRO A 107 -9.20 -4.10 -4.03
C PRO A 107 -7.67 -3.95 -3.98
N ALA A 108 -7.13 -2.79 -4.35
CA ALA A 108 -5.72 -2.43 -4.23
C ALA A 108 -5.58 -0.96 -3.83
N ILE A 109 -4.42 -0.60 -3.28
CA ILE A 109 -4.08 0.78 -2.94
C ILE A 109 -3.70 1.50 -4.22
N ILE A 110 -4.52 2.45 -4.66
CA ILE A 110 -4.22 3.28 -5.82
C ILE A 110 -3.84 4.66 -5.32
N ILE A 111 -2.67 5.14 -5.74
CA ILE A 111 -2.22 6.50 -5.47
C ILE A 111 -2.06 7.30 -6.75
N GLN A 112 -2.24 8.60 -6.64
CA GLN A 112 -1.86 9.56 -7.65
C GLN A 112 -0.62 10.31 -7.19
N ALA A 113 0.48 10.19 -7.94
CA ALA A 113 1.74 10.89 -7.72
C ALA A 113 1.99 11.81 -8.93
N GLY A 114 1.80 13.12 -8.75
CA GLY A 114 1.79 14.07 -9.86
C GLY A 114 0.76 13.71 -10.94
N TYR A 115 1.23 13.38 -12.14
CA TYR A 115 0.39 13.00 -13.29
C TYR A 115 0.21 11.48 -13.46
N THR A 116 0.83 10.67 -12.60
CA THR A 116 0.81 9.21 -12.70
C THR A 116 -0.13 8.63 -11.65
N GLN A 117 -0.91 7.61 -12.03
CA GLN A 117 -1.64 6.77 -11.09
C GLN A 117 -1.00 5.39 -11.01
N LEU A 118 -0.75 4.91 -9.79
CA LEU A 118 -0.08 3.64 -9.55
C LEU A 118 -0.87 2.82 -8.55
N ALA A 119 -1.08 1.54 -8.90
CA ALA A 119 -1.55 0.54 -7.95
C ALA A 119 -0.34 -0.05 -7.20
N LEU A 120 -0.44 -0.04 -5.88
CA LEU A 120 0.55 -0.54 -4.95
C LEU A 120 -0.03 -1.71 -4.15
N ASP A 121 0.83 -2.69 -3.91
CA ASP A 121 0.58 -3.73 -2.92
C ASP A 121 0.78 -3.18 -1.50
N GLU A 122 0.13 -3.81 -0.53
CA GLU A 122 0.17 -3.40 0.89
C GLU A 122 1.60 -3.30 1.41
N ASP A 123 2.46 -4.26 1.04
CA ASP A 123 3.87 -4.29 1.47
C ASP A 123 4.65 -3.09 0.94
N ILE A 124 4.46 -2.73 -0.33
CA ILE A 124 5.14 -1.59 -0.94
C ILE A 124 4.62 -0.27 -0.38
N ALA A 125 3.30 -0.16 -0.17
CA ALA A 125 2.70 1.01 0.49
C ALA A 125 3.15 1.14 1.95
N GLY A 126 3.46 0.04 2.63
CA GLY A 126 4.02 0.03 3.98
C GLY A 126 5.47 0.54 4.06
N GLU A 127 6.26 0.32 3.00
CA GLU A 127 7.65 0.79 2.91
C GLU A 127 7.75 2.30 2.58
N ILE A 128 6.69 2.92 2.05
CA ILE A 128 6.69 4.35 1.69
C ILE A 128 6.28 5.20 2.89
N LEU A 129 7.15 6.09 3.32
CA LEU A 129 6.93 7.01 4.43
C LEU A 129 6.45 8.37 3.92
N VAL A 130 5.41 8.90 4.54
CA VAL A 130 4.78 10.16 4.15
C VAL A 130 4.45 11.03 5.35
N THR A 131 4.26 12.33 5.12
CA THR A 131 3.69 13.28 6.07
C THR A 131 2.44 13.91 5.47
N LEU A 132 1.37 14.00 6.25
CA LEU A 132 0.11 14.62 5.79
C LEU A 132 0.33 16.10 5.49
N ASN A 133 -0.27 16.57 4.39
CA ASN A 133 -0.27 17.99 4.00
C ASN A 133 -1.48 18.74 4.60
#